data_AF-A0A1H1IIU8-F1
#
_entry.id   AF-A0A1H1IIU8-F1
#
_cell.length_a   1.000
_cell.length_b   1.000
_cell.length_c   1.000
_cell.angle_alpha   90.00
_cell.angle_beta   90.00
_cell.angle_gamma   90.00
#
_symmetry.space_group_name_H-M   'P 1'
#
loop_
_entity.id
_entity.type
_entity.pdbx_description
1 polymer ?
#
loop_
_entity_poly.entity_id
_entity_poly.type
_entity_poly.pdbx_seq_one_letter_code
_entity_poly.pdbx_strand_id
1 'polypeptide(L)'
;MPNLLRQLMLQTRLMSPEGDDPAGGGGTPPVVAPVQGKEVFSREYVQELRQENASYRTRANDAERKAQEAETKALKAQEEADAKAAKAASDADAKVQETHTAADQRIIRAELKAEAIKAGMVDLDGLKLADLSAVKIDEKGDVVGAEDMLKALKEAKPYLFKEATSSSNPGTPPAKEKPKPFDARTATPEERKAEAKRLGISIKEH
;
A
#
# COMPACT_ATOMS: atom_id res chain seq x y z
N MET A 1 23.97 8.56 -5.93
CA MET A 1 25.20 8.93 -6.67
C MET A 1 25.28 10.45 -6.75
N PRO A 2 25.89 11.15 -5.78
CA PRO A 2 25.95 12.61 -5.81
C PRO A 2 27.32 13.14 -6.26
N ASN A 3 27.28 14.32 -6.88
CA ASN A 3 28.34 15.32 -6.98
C ASN A 3 29.58 15.04 -7.84
N LEU A 4 29.46 15.29 -9.15
CA LEU A 4 30.60 15.59 -10.03
C LEU A 4 30.58 17.00 -10.64
N LEU A 5 29.72 17.92 -10.18
CA LEU A 5 29.60 19.28 -10.75
C LEU A 5 30.13 20.41 -9.84
N ARG A 6 31.17 20.15 -9.03
CA ARG A 6 31.83 21.18 -8.21
C ARG A 6 33.36 21.23 -8.34
N GLN A 7 33.89 20.73 -9.47
CA GLN A 7 35.33 20.66 -9.73
C GLN A 7 35.73 21.51 -10.96
N LEU A 8 35.12 22.69 -11.17
CA LEU A 8 35.55 23.59 -12.25
C LEU A 8 35.40 25.08 -11.91
N MET A 9 35.64 25.48 -10.67
CA MET A 9 35.74 26.89 -10.28
C MET A 9 36.78 27.11 -9.17
N LEU A 10 38.01 26.63 -9.36
CA LEU A 10 39.08 26.90 -8.39
C LEU A 10 40.47 26.91 -9.03
N GLN A 11 40.69 27.76 -10.05
CA GLN A 11 42.02 27.88 -10.66
C GLN A 11 42.43 29.32 -11.01
N THR A 12 42.01 30.30 -10.21
CA THR A 12 42.58 31.66 -10.24
C THR A 12 42.56 32.30 -8.84
N ARG A 13 43.24 31.68 -7.87
CA ARG A 13 43.58 32.37 -6.61
C ARG A 13 44.74 31.69 -5.90
N LEU A 14 45.96 32.00 -6.30
CA LEU A 14 47.20 31.75 -5.54
C LEU A 14 48.34 32.54 -6.19
N MET A 15 48.46 33.81 -5.81
CA MET A 15 49.76 34.44 -5.58
C MET A 15 49.52 35.76 -4.82
N SER A 16 49.91 35.79 -3.56
CA SER A 16 50.15 36.98 -2.75
C SER A 16 51.49 36.74 -2.02
N PRO A 17 52.01 37.68 -1.21
CA PRO A 17 53.07 38.61 -1.60
C PRO A 17 54.28 38.63 -0.62
N GLU A 18 55.50 38.93 -1.06
CA GLU A 18 56.67 39.31 -0.21
C GLU A 18 57.90 39.39 -1.15
N GLY A 19 58.85 40.32 -1.09
CA GLY A 19 59.12 41.44 -0.22
C GLY A 19 60.37 42.20 -0.73
N ASP A 20 60.58 43.38 -0.16
CA ASP A 20 61.83 44.12 0.04
C ASP A 20 62.72 44.58 -1.15
N ASP A 21 62.76 45.91 -1.32
CA ASP A 21 63.82 46.70 -1.95
C ASP A 21 65.19 46.47 -1.26
N PRO A 22 66.34 46.66 -1.95
CA PRO A 22 66.93 48.01 -1.94
C PRO A 22 67.73 48.44 -3.19
N ALA A 23 67.67 49.75 -3.42
CA ALA A 23 68.76 50.63 -3.85
C ALA A 23 69.39 50.49 -5.25
N GLY A 24 69.37 51.62 -5.98
CA GLY A 24 70.55 52.06 -6.72
C GLY A 24 70.32 52.60 -8.14
N GLY A 25 70.35 53.92 -8.27
CA GLY A 25 71.09 54.56 -9.37
C GLY A 25 70.35 54.84 -10.69
N GLY A 26 69.96 56.12 -10.85
CA GLY A 26 70.01 56.91 -12.09
C GLY A 26 69.78 56.23 -13.44
N GLY A 27 68.61 56.44 -14.02
CA GLY A 27 68.33 56.17 -15.43
C GLY A 27 67.26 57.11 -15.95
N THR A 28 67.67 57.96 -16.90
CA THR A 28 66.91 58.78 -17.87
C THR A 28 65.38 58.59 -17.99
N PRO A 29 64.61 59.67 -18.28
CA PRO A 29 63.18 59.55 -18.57
C PRO A 29 62.95 58.55 -19.71
N PRO A 30 61.89 57.70 -19.66
CA PRO A 30 61.65 56.72 -20.69
C PRO A 30 61.42 57.47 -22.01
N VAL A 31 62.33 57.25 -22.96
CA VAL A 31 62.17 57.63 -24.36
C VAL A 31 60.90 56.93 -24.84
N VAL A 32 59.86 57.71 -25.13
CA VAL A 32 58.64 57.23 -25.76
C VAL A 32 59.04 56.65 -27.11
N ALA A 33 59.04 55.33 -27.23
CA ALA A 33 59.21 54.64 -28.49
C ALA A 33 58.15 55.15 -29.49
N PRO A 34 58.48 55.33 -30.78
CA PRO A 34 57.54 55.85 -31.76
C PRO A 34 56.34 54.91 -31.81
N VAL A 35 55.16 55.45 -31.52
CA VAL A 35 53.88 54.76 -31.71
C VAL A 35 53.84 54.32 -33.17
N GLN A 36 54.05 53.02 -33.41
CA GLN A 36 53.99 52.42 -34.74
C GLN A 36 52.66 52.83 -35.39
N GLY A 37 52.74 53.16 -36.68
CA GLY A 37 51.73 53.91 -37.43
C GLY A 37 50.30 53.58 -37.05
N LYS A 38 49.52 54.62 -36.72
CA LYS A 38 48.08 54.48 -36.49
C LYS A 38 47.46 53.94 -37.79
N GLU A 39 47.12 52.66 -37.81
CA GLU A 39 46.31 52.08 -38.87
C GLU A 39 44.96 52.80 -38.87
N VAL A 40 44.68 53.56 -39.94
CA VAL A 40 43.44 54.29 -40.11
C VAL A 40 42.50 53.45 -40.96
N PHE A 41 41.42 52.94 -40.36
CA PHE A 41 40.39 52.21 -41.07
C PHE A 41 39.49 53.16 -41.86
N SER A 42 38.98 52.69 -43.00
CA SER A 42 38.00 53.46 -43.77
C SER A 42 36.71 53.62 -42.96
N ARG A 43 36.03 54.76 -43.12
CA ARG A 43 34.77 55.06 -42.43
C ARG A 43 33.69 54.01 -42.72
N GLU A 44 33.60 53.56 -43.97
CA GLU A 44 32.64 52.54 -44.42
C GLU A 44 32.88 51.21 -43.72
N TYR A 45 34.13 50.74 -43.65
CA TYR A 45 34.48 49.49 -42.98
C TYR A 45 34.10 49.51 -41.49
N VAL A 46 34.35 50.62 -40.79
CA VAL A 46 33.95 50.78 -39.38
C VAL A 46 32.43 50.80 -39.22
N GLN A 47 31.71 51.38 -40.18
CA GLN A 47 30.25 51.44 -40.15
C GLN A 47 29.61 50.06 -40.35
N GLU A 48 30.08 49.30 -41.33
CA GLU A 48 29.67 47.91 -41.57
C GLU A 48 29.96 47.03 -40.36
N LEU A 49 31.18 47.10 -39.84
CA LEU A 49 31.57 46.33 -38.65
C LEU A 49 30.69 46.65 -37.44
N ARG A 50 30.27 47.90 -37.26
CA ARG A 50 29.34 48.28 -36.18
C ARG A 50 27.94 47.70 -36.40
N GLN A 51 27.44 47.70 -37.64
CA GLN A 51 26.13 47.12 -37.97
C GLN A 51 26.11 45.61 -37.77
N GLU A 52 27.16 44.91 -38.22
CA GLU A 52 27.32 43.47 -38.01
C GLU A 52 27.39 43.14 -36.53
N ASN A 53 28.24 43.83 -35.76
CA ASN A 53 28.33 43.63 -34.32
C ASN A 53 27.01 43.93 -33.59
N ALA A 54 26.27 44.95 -34.01
CA ALA A 54 24.93 45.22 -33.47
C ALA A 54 23.98 44.04 -33.75
N SER A 55 24.00 43.51 -34.97
CA SER A 55 23.18 42.35 -35.34
C SER A 55 23.54 41.09 -34.53
N TYR A 56 24.83 40.83 -34.31
CA TYR A 56 25.30 39.70 -33.51
C TYR A 56 24.89 39.83 -32.05
N ARG A 57 24.99 41.04 -31.48
CA ARG A 57 24.55 41.31 -30.10
C ARG A 57 23.05 41.05 -29.93
N THR A 58 22.22 41.54 -30.85
CA THR A 58 20.78 41.29 -30.78
C THR A 58 20.47 39.81 -30.90
N ARG A 59 21.09 39.09 -31.85
CA ARG A 59 20.89 37.64 -32.01
C ARG A 59 21.34 36.84 -30.79
N ALA A 60 22.48 37.21 -30.19
CA ALA A 60 22.98 36.57 -28.97
C ALA A 60 22.02 36.78 -27.80
N ASN A 61 21.55 38.01 -27.59
CA ASN A 61 20.58 38.31 -26.53
C ASN A 61 19.24 37.58 -26.73
N ASP A 62 18.74 37.51 -27.96
CA ASP A 62 17.51 36.76 -28.27
C ASP A 62 17.69 35.25 -28.10
N ALA A 63 18.86 34.70 -28.43
CA ALA A 63 19.17 33.30 -28.21
C ALA A 63 19.28 32.98 -26.71
N GLU A 64 19.95 33.82 -25.92
CA GLU A 64 20.01 33.69 -24.46
C GLU A 64 18.63 33.76 -23.84
N ARG A 65 17.81 34.74 -24.22
CA ARG A 65 16.44 34.86 -23.72
C ARG A 65 15.60 33.62 -24.04
N LYS A 66 15.67 33.11 -25.27
CA LYS A 66 14.96 31.88 -25.65
C LYS A 66 15.48 30.65 -24.88
N ALA A 67 16.79 30.56 -24.66
CA ALA A 67 17.38 29.48 -23.87
C ALA A 67 16.90 29.54 -22.41
N GLN A 68 16.90 30.71 -21.79
CA GLN A 68 16.38 30.93 -20.43
C GLN A 68 14.88 30.64 -20.34
N GLU A 69 14.09 31.07 -21.32
CA GLU A 69 12.65 30.75 -21.38
C GLU A 69 12.41 29.24 -21.55
N ALA A 70 13.23 28.54 -22.33
CA ALA A 70 13.14 27.10 -22.50
C ALA A 70 13.54 26.35 -21.23
N GLU A 71 14.63 26.76 -20.58
CA GLU A 71 15.10 26.18 -19.33
C GLU A 71 14.08 26.38 -18.21
N THR A 72 13.56 27.60 -18.04
CA THR A 72 12.53 27.88 -17.03
C THR A 72 11.24 27.10 -17.27
N LYS A 73 10.82 26.90 -18.52
CA LYS A 73 9.68 26.03 -18.86
C LYS A 73 9.98 24.56 -18.58
N ALA A 74 11.17 24.09 -18.90
CA ALA A 74 11.58 22.71 -18.63
C ALA A 74 11.63 22.43 -17.12
N LEU A 75 12.19 23.36 -16.34
CA LEU A 75 12.23 23.27 -14.88
C LEU A 75 10.82 23.25 -14.29
N LYS A 76 9.93 24.15 -14.71
CA LYS A 76 8.53 24.14 -14.25
C LYS A 76 7.79 22.86 -14.62
N ALA A 77 7.98 22.37 -15.85
CA ALA A 77 7.36 21.12 -16.29
C ALA A 77 7.87 19.92 -15.47
N GLN A 78 9.18 19.92 -15.14
CA GLN A 78 9.78 18.90 -14.29
C GLN A 78 9.23 18.96 -12.87
N GLU A 79 9.17 20.15 -12.25
CA GLU A 79 8.59 20.35 -10.92
C GLU A 79 7.12 19.92 -10.86
N GLU A 80 6.33 20.25 -11.88
CA GLU A 80 4.93 19.81 -11.97
C GLU A 80 4.81 18.29 -12.13
N ALA A 81 5.68 17.68 -12.92
CA ALA A 81 5.71 16.23 -13.11
C ALA A 81 6.07 15.52 -11.81
N ASP A 82 7.10 16.00 -11.10
CA ASP A 82 7.55 15.45 -9.83
C ASP A 82 6.48 15.63 -8.74
N ALA A 83 5.82 16.79 -8.69
CA ALA A 83 4.72 17.04 -7.76
C ALA A 83 3.52 16.11 -8.02
N LYS A 84 3.16 15.88 -9.29
CA LYS A 84 2.09 14.94 -9.67
C LYS A 84 2.47 13.50 -9.33
N ALA A 85 3.71 13.10 -9.58
CA ALA A 85 4.20 11.76 -9.24
C ALA A 85 4.20 11.53 -7.72
N ALA A 86 4.69 12.49 -6.94
CA ALA A 86 4.67 12.42 -5.48
C ALA A 86 3.24 12.34 -4.91
N LYS A 87 2.32 13.15 -5.45
CA LYS A 87 0.92 13.09 -5.05
C LYS A 87 0.27 11.74 -5.41
N ALA A 88 0.49 11.25 -6.62
CA ALA A 88 -0.04 9.96 -7.05
C ALA A 88 0.49 8.80 -6.21
N ALA A 89 1.77 8.83 -5.82
CA ALA A 89 2.36 7.85 -4.90
C ALA A 89 1.70 7.91 -3.52
N SER A 90 1.56 9.11 -2.93
CA SER A 90 0.90 9.29 -1.63
C SER A 90 -0.55 8.85 -1.65
N ASP A 91 -1.30 9.17 -2.71
CA ASP A 91 -2.71 8.78 -2.85
C ASP A 91 -2.84 7.25 -3.01
N ALA A 92 -1.91 6.62 -3.74
CA ALA A 92 -1.85 5.16 -3.88
C ALA A 92 -1.54 4.47 -2.55
N ASP A 93 -0.55 4.95 -1.81
CA ASP A 93 -0.17 4.41 -0.50
C ASP A 93 -1.33 4.55 0.50
N ALA A 94 -1.98 5.71 0.55
CA ALA A 94 -3.16 5.94 1.39
C ALA A 94 -4.29 4.95 1.06
N LYS A 95 -4.55 4.72 -0.23
CA LYS A 95 -5.58 3.78 -0.68
C LYS A 95 -5.21 2.34 -0.36
N VAL A 96 -3.95 1.94 -0.52
CA VAL A 96 -3.48 0.61 -0.13
C VAL A 96 -3.67 0.39 1.37
N GLN A 97 -3.24 1.35 2.21
CA GLN A 97 -3.42 1.28 3.67
C GLN A 97 -4.90 1.21 4.07
N GLU A 98 -5.77 2.02 3.45
CA GLU A 98 -7.22 1.97 3.69
C GLU A 98 -7.80 0.60 3.32
N THR A 99 -7.44 0.07 2.14
CA THR A 99 -7.93 -1.24 1.70
C THR A 99 -7.41 -2.39 2.57
N HIS A 100 -6.15 -2.31 3.02
CA HIS A 100 -5.53 -3.30 3.89
C HIS A 100 -6.21 -3.28 5.26
N THR A 101 -6.32 -2.12 5.90
CA THR A 101 -7.01 -1.99 7.19
C THR A 101 -8.48 -2.43 7.12
N ALA A 102 -9.19 -2.12 6.04
CA ALA A 102 -10.56 -2.59 5.83
C ALA A 102 -10.64 -4.12 5.64
N ALA A 103 -9.68 -4.72 4.94
CA ALA A 103 -9.57 -6.17 4.78
C ALA A 103 -9.26 -6.85 6.11
N ASP A 104 -8.27 -6.35 6.85
CA ASP A 104 -7.88 -6.85 8.16
C ASP A 104 -9.05 -6.82 9.14
N GLN A 105 -9.78 -5.72 9.20
CA GLN A 105 -10.99 -5.61 10.03
C GLN A 105 -12.06 -6.63 9.65
N ARG A 106 -12.21 -6.97 8.35
CA ARG A 106 -13.17 -7.99 7.91
C ARG A 106 -12.71 -9.39 8.31
N ILE A 107 -11.42 -9.69 8.15
CA ILE A 107 -10.81 -10.96 8.57
C ILE A 107 -10.97 -11.13 10.08
N ILE A 108 -10.53 -10.14 10.87
CA ILE A 108 -10.67 -10.16 12.34
C ILE A 108 -12.12 -10.40 12.74
N ARG A 109 -13.08 -9.68 12.15
CA ARG A 109 -14.51 -9.88 12.47
C ARG A 109 -15.02 -11.27 12.07
N ALA A 110 -14.55 -11.84 10.96
CA ALA A 110 -14.96 -13.16 10.51
C ALA A 110 -14.42 -14.26 11.43
N GLU A 111 -13.12 -14.22 11.72
CA GLU A 111 -12.47 -15.17 12.63
C GLU A 111 -13.04 -15.06 14.04
N LEU A 112 -13.23 -13.83 14.54
CA LEU A 112 -13.83 -13.61 15.85
C LEU A 112 -15.24 -14.21 15.95
N LYS A 113 -16.04 -14.11 14.90
CA LYS A 113 -17.37 -14.76 14.86
C LYS A 113 -17.25 -16.28 14.85
N ALA A 114 -16.32 -16.83 14.07
CA ALA A 114 -16.09 -18.27 14.02
C ALA A 114 -15.68 -18.81 15.41
N GLU A 115 -14.73 -18.15 16.06
CA GLU A 115 -14.24 -18.52 17.38
C GLU A 115 -15.31 -18.33 18.46
N ALA A 116 -16.15 -17.29 18.35
CA ALA A 116 -17.27 -17.07 19.26
C ALA A 116 -18.33 -18.18 19.16
N ILE A 117 -18.67 -18.61 17.94
CA ILE A 117 -19.58 -19.73 17.71
C ILE A 117 -19.00 -21.01 18.31
N LYS A 118 -17.72 -21.27 18.09
CA LYS A 118 -16.98 -22.42 18.64
C LYS A 118 -16.94 -22.38 20.18
N ALA A 119 -16.81 -21.20 20.78
CA ALA A 119 -16.87 -20.99 22.23
C ALA A 119 -18.29 -21.10 22.83
N GLY A 120 -19.32 -21.26 21.99
CA GLY A 120 -20.71 -21.41 22.41
C GLY A 120 -21.42 -20.09 22.71
N MET A 121 -20.97 -18.99 22.12
CA MET A 121 -21.64 -17.69 22.25
C MET A 121 -23.03 -17.74 21.60
N VAL A 122 -24.04 -17.29 22.34
CA VAL A 122 -25.45 -17.32 21.92
C VAL A 122 -25.79 -16.10 21.08
N ASP A 123 -25.33 -14.92 21.53
CA ASP A 123 -25.58 -13.66 20.86
C ASP A 123 -24.26 -13.07 20.35
N LEU A 124 -24.05 -13.12 19.03
CA LEU A 124 -22.86 -12.59 18.37
C LEU A 124 -22.73 -11.07 18.49
N ASP A 125 -23.82 -10.36 18.76
CA ASP A 125 -23.75 -8.91 18.99
C ASP A 125 -22.98 -8.56 20.28
N GLY A 126 -22.85 -9.51 21.20
CA GLY A 126 -22.00 -9.37 22.38
C GLY A 126 -20.51 -9.12 22.06
N LEU A 127 -20.06 -9.45 20.84
CA LEU A 127 -18.68 -9.15 20.38
C LEU A 127 -18.40 -7.65 20.31
N LYS A 128 -19.44 -6.80 20.22
CA LYS A 128 -19.31 -5.34 20.28
C LYS A 128 -18.87 -4.84 21.66
N LEU A 129 -19.02 -5.67 22.69
CA LEU A 129 -18.63 -5.38 24.07
C LEU A 129 -17.22 -5.89 24.40
N ALA A 130 -16.59 -6.61 23.46
CA ALA A 130 -15.28 -7.20 23.64
C ALA A 130 -14.16 -6.18 23.40
N ASP A 131 -13.07 -6.31 24.14
CA ASP A 131 -11.87 -5.51 23.92
C ASP A 131 -11.04 -6.10 22.76
N LEU A 132 -11.04 -5.40 21.63
CA LEU A 132 -10.32 -5.80 20.42
C LEU A 132 -8.84 -5.38 20.44
N SER A 133 -8.38 -4.67 21.47
CA SER A 133 -7.02 -4.09 21.52
C SER A 133 -5.91 -5.16 21.49
N ALA A 134 -6.22 -6.37 21.97
CA ALA A 134 -5.29 -7.51 21.97
C ALA A 134 -5.37 -8.38 20.70
N VAL A 135 -6.39 -8.17 19.85
CA VAL A 135 -6.64 -9.02 18.67
C VAL A 135 -5.92 -8.44 17.46
N LYS A 136 -5.02 -9.23 16.87
CA LYS A 136 -4.19 -8.81 15.73
C LYS A 136 -4.06 -9.93 14.71
N ILE A 137 -3.78 -9.55 13.47
CA ILE A 137 -3.39 -10.49 12.41
C ILE A 137 -1.86 -10.65 12.45
N ASP A 138 -1.38 -11.88 12.42
CA ASP A 138 0.06 -12.17 12.34
C ASP A 138 0.58 -12.13 10.89
N GLU A 139 1.88 -12.38 10.70
CA GLU A 139 2.50 -12.39 9.38
C GLU A 139 1.99 -13.51 8.45
N LYS A 140 1.30 -14.52 8.99
CA LYS A 140 0.73 -15.64 8.23
C LYS A 140 -0.72 -15.39 7.82
N GLY A 141 -1.33 -14.33 8.35
CA GLY A 141 -2.74 -14.01 8.12
C GLY A 141 -3.69 -14.60 9.17
N ASP A 142 -3.15 -15.16 10.26
CA ASP A 142 -3.93 -15.76 11.34
C ASP A 142 -4.28 -14.73 12.42
N VAL A 143 -5.47 -14.83 13.00
CA VAL A 143 -5.93 -13.91 14.05
C VAL A 143 -5.48 -14.43 15.42
N VAL A 144 -4.56 -13.71 16.06
CA VAL A 144 -4.01 -14.03 17.38
C VAL A 144 -4.73 -13.23 18.47
N GLY A 145 -4.92 -13.85 19.64
CA GLY A 145 -5.54 -13.22 20.83
C GLY A 145 -7.07 -13.33 20.90
N ALA A 146 -7.72 -13.88 19.88
CA ALA A 146 -9.18 -14.08 19.87
C ALA A 146 -9.64 -15.11 20.92
N GLU A 147 -8.90 -16.20 21.13
CA GLU A 147 -9.29 -17.20 22.15
C GLU A 147 -9.26 -16.63 23.57
N ASP A 148 -8.21 -15.88 23.91
CA ASP A 148 -8.03 -15.35 25.25
C ASP A 148 -9.00 -14.21 25.56
N MET A 149 -9.30 -13.36 24.58
CA MET A 149 -10.34 -12.34 24.73
C MET A 149 -11.73 -12.97 24.87
N LEU A 150 -12.05 -14.09 24.19
CA LEU A 150 -13.31 -14.80 24.40
C LEU A 150 -13.41 -15.46 25.78
N LYS A 151 -12.32 -16.00 26.31
CA LYS A 151 -12.27 -16.53 27.70
C LYS A 151 -12.56 -15.42 28.71
N ALA A 152 -11.91 -14.27 28.57
CA ALA A 152 -12.16 -13.10 29.42
C ALA A 152 -13.61 -12.59 29.29
N LEU A 153 -14.17 -12.57 28.07
CA LEU A 153 -15.56 -12.18 27.84
C LEU A 153 -16.54 -13.16 28.51
N LYS A 154 -16.24 -14.46 28.50
CA LYS A 154 -17.04 -15.50 29.15
C LYS A 154 -17.04 -15.35 30.68
N GLU A 155 -15.91 -14.98 31.28
CA GLU A 155 -15.81 -14.70 32.70
C GLU A 155 -16.57 -13.43 33.09
N ALA A 156 -16.44 -12.35 32.30
CA ALA A 156 -17.09 -11.08 32.58
C ALA A 156 -18.61 -11.09 32.31
N LYS A 157 -19.05 -11.84 31.29
CA LYS A 157 -20.43 -11.84 30.79
C LYS A 157 -20.88 -13.26 30.43
N PRO A 158 -21.05 -14.16 31.41
CA PRO A 158 -21.38 -15.56 31.16
C PRO A 158 -22.72 -15.74 30.43
N TYR A 159 -23.67 -14.82 30.61
CA TYR A 159 -24.98 -14.85 29.94
C TYR A 159 -24.92 -14.75 28.41
N LEU A 160 -23.79 -14.32 27.84
CA LEU A 160 -23.58 -14.31 26.38
C LEU A 160 -23.27 -15.70 25.82
N PHE A 161 -22.95 -16.66 26.68
CA PHE A 161 -22.56 -18.02 26.30
C PHE A 161 -23.62 -19.01 26.75
N LYS A 162 -23.80 -20.07 25.96
CA LYS A 162 -24.65 -21.19 26.38
C LYS A 162 -24.03 -21.80 27.63
N GLU A 163 -24.78 -21.81 28.73
CA GLU A 163 -24.48 -22.77 29.79
C GLU A 163 -24.57 -24.16 29.19
N ALA A 164 -23.58 -25.00 29.51
CA ALA A 164 -23.59 -26.42 29.15
C ALA A 164 -24.70 -27.14 29.94
N THR A 165 -25.95 -26.87 29.62
CA THR A 165 -27.08 -27.67 30.06
C THR A 165 -27.12 -28.91 29.19
N SER A 166 -26.38 -29.94 29.61
CA SER A 166 -26.58 -31.30 29.13
C SER A 166 -27.95 -31.78 29.61
N SER A 167 -29.03 -31.47 28.87
CA SER A 167 -30.37 -31.98 29.15
C SER A 167 -30.84 -33.05 28.14
N SER A 168 -30.02 -33.37 27.15
CA SER A 168 -30.25 -34.55 26.32
C SER A 168 -29.88 -35.81 27.11
N ASN A 169 -30.79 -36.24 27.98
CA ASN A 169 -30.92 -37.64 28.32
C ASN A 169 -31.68 -38.28 27.16
N PRO A 170 -31.04 -39.03 26.24
CA PRO A 170 -31.79 -39.78 25.24
C PRO A 170 -32.51 -40.87 26.03
N GLY A 171 -33.75 -40.60 26.43
CA GLY A 171 -34.61 -41.61 27.03
C GLY A 171 -34.55 -42.86 26.16
N THR A 172 -34.32 -44.00 26.79
CA THR A 172 -34.22 -45.30 26.14
C THR A 172 -35.38 -45.41 25.13
N PRO A 173 -35.10 -45.62 23.83
CA PRO A 173 -36.16 -45.77 22.85
C PRO A 173 -37.11 -46.88 23.31
N PRO A 174 -38.44 -46.69 23.21
CA PRO A 174 -39.38 -47.76 23.55
C PRO A 174 -38.99 -49.01 22.77
N ALA A 175 -38.85 -50.12 23.48
CA ALA A 175 -38.47 -51.39 22.87
C ALA A 175 -39.43 -51.69 21.72
N LYS A 176 -38.90 -51.93 20.50
CA LYS A 176 -39.71 -52.37 19.37
C LYS A 176 -40.50 -53.60 19.81
N GLU A 177 -41.81 -53.47 19.92
CA GLU A 177 -42.69 -54.60 20.20
C GLU A 177 -42.45 -55.65 19.12
N LYS A 178 -41.99 -56.83 19.53
CA LYS A 178 -41.90 -57.96 18.61
C LYS A 178 -43.34 -58.26 18.16
N PRO A 179 -43.61 -58.37 16.85
CA PRO A 179 -44.96 -58.67 16.39
C PRO A 179 -45.43 -59.98 17.03
N LYS A 180 -46.64 -59.96 17.62
CA LYS A 180 -47.25 -61.17 18.21
C LYS A 180 -47.31 -62.27 17.13
N PRO A 181 -46.99 -63.53 17.46
CA PRO A 181 -47.16 -64.64 16.53
C PRO A 181 -48.63 -64.71 16.08
N PHE A 182 -48.87 -64.71 14.77
CA PHE A 182 -50.19 -64.90 14.22
C PHE A 182 -50.61 -66.37 14.41
N ASP A 183 -51.67 -66.61 15.18
CA ASP A 183 -52.20 -67.96 15.38
C ASP A 183 -53.27 -68.28 14.32
N ALA A 184 -52.87 -69.08 13.33
CA ALA A 184 -53.75 -69.46 12.22
C ALA A 184 -54.93 -70.36 12.65
N ARG A 185 -54.94 -70.92 13.86
CA ARG A 185 -56.04 -71.80 14.33
C ARG A 185 -57.24 -71.03 14.86
N THR A 186 -57.03 -69.81 15.32
CA THR A 186 -58.07 -68.96 15.92
C THR A 186 -58.46 -67.79 15.03
N ALA A 187 -57.67 -67.51 13.99
CA ALA A 187 -57.93 -66.45 13.03
C ALA A 187 -59.09 -66.76 12.08
N THR A 188 -59.90 -65.74 11.81
CA THR A 188 -60.98 -65.82 10.82
C THR A 188 -60.42 -66.13 9.42
N PRO A 189 -61.23 -66.71 8.52
CA PRO A 189 -60.79 -66.99 7.14
C PRO A 189 -60.26 -65.75 6.41
N GLU A 190 -60.83 -64.58 6.68
CA GLU A 190 -60.41 -63.30 6.09
C GLU A 190 -59.05 -62.84 6.61
N GLU A 191 -58.80 -62.96 7.92
CA GLU A 191 -57.51 -62.63 8.54
C GLU A 191 -56.39 -63.56 8.07
N ARG A 192 -56.68 -64.85 7.89
CA ARG A 192 -55.72 -65.82 7.31
C ARG A 192 -55.35 -65.46 5.88
N LYS A 193 -56.31 -65.01 5.08
CA LYS A 193 -56.08 -64.58 3.70
C LYS A 193 -55.26 -63.29 3.64
N ALA A 194 -55.52 -62.35 4.54
CA ALA A 194 -54.76 -61.12 4.66
C ALA A 194 -53.30 -61.38 5.09
N GLU A 195 -53.08 -62.25 6.09
CA GLU A 195 -51.73 -62.59 6.55
C GLU A 195 -50.99 -63.45 5.52
N ALA A 196 -51.68 -64.38 4.84
CA ALA A 196 -51.08 -65.15 3.75
C ALA A 196 -50.67 -64.25 2.57
N LYS A 197 -51.48 -63.24 2.23
CA LYS A 197 -51.12 -62.21 1.25
C LYS A 197 -49.93 -61.37 1.71
N ARG A 198 -49.83 -61.03 3.00
CA ARG A 198 -48.68 -60.34 3.60
C ARG A 198 -47.41 -61.18 3.52
N LEU A 199 -47.54 -62.50 3.62
CA LEU A 199 -46.45 -63.48 3.51
C LEU A 199 -46.21 -63.99 2.09
N GLY A 200 -46.97 -63.52 1.08
CA GLY A 200 -46.82 -63.92 -0.32
C GLY A 200 -47.30 -65.34 -0.63
N ILE A 201 -48.14 -65.94 0.22
CA ILE A 201 -48.66 -67.30 0.10
C ILE A 201 -50.12 -67.23 -0.39
N SER A 202 -50.47 -67.98 -1.44
CA SER A 202 -51.86 -68.09 -1.90
C SER A 202 -52.55 -69.29 -1.23
N ILE A 203 -53.59 -69.06 -0.43
CA ILE A 203 -54.40 -70.12 0.16
C ILE A 203 -55.49 -70.50 -0.86
N LYS A 204 -55.57 -71.79 -1.21
CA LYS A 204 -56.63 -72.33 -2.08
C LYS A 204 -57.84 -72.63 -1.19
N GLU A 205 -58.95 -71.93 -1.42
CA GLU A 205 -60.21 -72.23 -0.72
C GLU A 205 -60.76 -73.57 -1.24
N HIS A 206 -61.15 -74.45 -0.31
CA HIS A 206 -61.73 -75.77 -0.56
C HIS A 206 -63.23 -75.75 -0.31
#